data_AF-A0AAV5GIY7-F1
#
_entry.id   AF-A0AAV5GIY7-F1
#
_cell.length_a   1.000
_cell.length_b   1.000
_cell.length_c   1.000
_cell.angle_alpha   90.00
_cell.angle_beta   90.00
_cell.angle_gamma   90.00
#
_symmetry.space_group_name_H-M   'P 1'
#
loop_
_entity.id
_entity.type
_entity.pdbx_description
1 polymer ?
#
loop_
_entity_poly.entity_id
_entity_poly.type
_entity_poly.pdbx_seq_one_letter_code
_entity_poly.pdbx_strand_id
1 'polypeptide(L)'
;MHGELVAPFLATFLAGHQAHQLVFLRLHHVDRQFISAALCDFYAKSEINVTRIVDVAQDLKAPDQVLELRPFVLALDLAALASRRKHLNLNKWLSSRFTRQGPQFIRATLLG
;
A
#
# COMPACT_ATOMS: atom_id res chain seq x y z
N MET A 1 -18.58 5.66 -14.08
CA MET A 1 -18.13 5.93 -15.46
C MET A 1 -16.74 6.59 -15.58
N HIS A 2 -16.17 7.24 -14.56
CA HIS A 2 -14.81 7.85 -14.68
C HIS A 2 -13.66 6.98 -14.14
N GLY A 3 -13.90 6.05 -13.20
CA GLY A 3 -12.82 5.26 -12.57
C GLY A 3 -12.13 4.25 -13.50
N GLU A 4 -12.85 3.68 -14.46
CA GLU A 4 -12.33 2.63 -15.36
C GLU A 4 -11.30 3.16 -16.37
N LEU A 5 -11.39 4.43 -16.74
CA LEU A 5 -10.41 5.07 -17.64
C LEU A 5 -9.15 5.50 -16.90
N VAL A 6 -9.23 5.75 -15.59
CA VAL A 6 -8.08 6.25 -14.80
C VAL A 6 -7.15 5.10 -14.37
N ALA A 7 -7.68 3.90 -14.15
CA ALA A 7 -6.90 2.76 -13.67
C ALA A 7 -5.74 2.33 -14.60
N PRO A 8 -5.92 2.27 -15.95
CA PRO A 8 -4.82 1.98 -16.87
C PRO A 8 -3.72 3.04 -16.86
N PHE A 9 -4.09 4.32 -16.82
CA PHE A 9 -3.12 5.42 -16.73
C PHE A 9 -2.37 5.39 -15.40
N LEU A 10 -3.07 5.10 -14.31
CA LEU A 10 -2.47 4.98 -12.98
C LEU A 10 -1.43 3.85 -12.93
N ALA A 11 -1.68 2.74 -13.61
CA ALA A 11 -0.70 1.66 -13.76
C ALA A 11 0.58 2.14 -14.48
N THR A 12 0.47 3.01 -15.49
CA THR A 12 1.63 3.64 -16.15
C THR A 12 2.43 4.55 -15.22
N PHE A 13 1.76 5.31 -14.34
CA PHE A 13 2.44 6.13 -13.33
C PHE A 13 3.12 5.28 -12.24
N LEU A 14 2.44 4.19 -11.82
CA LEU A 14 3.00 3.22 -10.89
C LEU A 14 4.24 2.52 -11.48
N ALA A 15 4.26 2.26 -12.79
CA ALA A 15 5.41 1.68 -13.49
C ALA A 15 6.67 2.58 -13.57
N GLY A 16 6.63 3.83 -13.07
CA GLY A 16 7.84 4.66 -12.91
C GLY A 16 7.88 5.96 -13.74
N HIS A 17 6.75 6.43 -14.26
CA HIS A 17 6.70 7.68 -15.02
C HIS A 17 7.14 8.91 -14.19
N GLN A 18 7.93 9.84 -14.74
CA GLN A 18 8.52 10.96 -13.97
C GLN A 18 7.49 11.84 -13.21
N ALA A 19 6.30 12.03 -13.77
CA ALA A 19 5.23 12.84 -13.15
C ALA A 19 4.42 12.12 -12.06
N HIS A 20 4.78 10.89 -11.68
CA HIS A 20 4.00 10.05 -10.76
C HIS A 20 3.71 10.72 -9.41
N GLN A 21 4.68 11.44 -8.86
CA GLN A 21 4.57 12.02 -7.51
C GLN A 21 3.43 13.05 -7.41
N LEU A 22 3.32 13.95 -8.39
CA LEU A 22 2.26 14.97 -8.42
C LEU A 22 0.88 14.35 -8.69
N VAL A 23 0.81 13.35 -9.57
CA VAL A 23 -0.44 12.64 -9.88
C VAL A 23 -0.97 11.90 -8.65
N PHE A 24 -0.10 11.19 -7.94
CA PHE A 24 -0.50 10.50 -6.70
C PHE A 24 -0.91 11.47 -5.61
N LEU A 25 -0.18 12.56 -5.38
CA LEU A 25 -0.56 13.58 -4.40
C LEU A 25 -1.94 14.16 -4.72
N ARG A 26 -2.18 14.56 -5.97
CA ARG A 26 -3.49 15.10 -6.39
C ARG A 26 -4.61 14.09 -6.22
N LEU A 27 -4.42 12.86 -6.69
CA LEU A 27 -5.41 11.80 -6.57
C LEU A 27 -5.69 11.45 -5.11
N HIS A 28 -4.69 11.51 -4.22
CA HIS A 28 -4.85 11.21 -2.80
C HIS A 28 -5.74 12.23 -2.11
N HIS A 29 -5.58 13.51 -2.46
CA HIS A 29 -6.43 14.58 -1.96
C HIS A 29 -7.86 14.51 -2.48
N VAL A 30 -8.07 13.98 -3.69
CA VAL A 30 -9.39 13.87 -4.32
C VAL A 30 -10.13 12.62 -3.84
N ASP A 31 -9.48 11.46 -3.90
CA ASP A 31 -10.07 10.17 -3.55
C ASP A 31 -9.01 9.19 -3.00
N ARG A 32 -8.98 9.08 -1.67
CA ARG A 32 -8.11 8.14 -0.96
C ARG A 32 -8.48 6.68 -1.19
N GLN A 33 -9.76 6.37 -1.37
CA GLN A 33 -10.23 5.00 -1.55
C GLN A 33 -9.81 4.47 -2.92
N PHE A 34 -9.88 5.32 -3.95
CA PHE A 34 -9.43 4.97 -5.30
C PHE A 34 -7.93 4.63 -5.34
N ILE A 35 -7.07 5.44 -4.72
CA ILE A 35 -5.63 5.11 -4.62
C ILE A 35 -5.42 3.80 -3.89
N SER A 36 -6.07 3.63 -2.74
CA SER A 36 -5.96 2.40 -1.96
C SER A 36 -6.32 1.15 -2.78
N ALA A 37 -7.43 1.19 -3.51
CA ALA A 37 -7.85 0.11 -4.41
C ALA A 37 -6.82 -0.14 -5.52
N ALA A 38 -6.33 0.93 -6.17
CA ALA A 38 -5.35 0.80 -7.24
C ALA A 38 -3.99 0.24 -6.77
N LEU A 39 -3.54 0.57 -5.55
CA LEU A 39 -2.33 -0.01 -4.97
C LEU A 39 -2.52 -1.50 -4.68
N CYS A 40 -3.70 -1.91 -4.20
CA CYS A 40 -4.05 -3.31 -4.02
C CYS A 40 -4.04 -4.07 -5.34
N ASP A 41 -4.67 -3.53 -6.38
CA ASP A 41 -4.69 -4.13 -7.72
C ASP A 41 -3.27 -4.21 -8.32
N PHE A 42 -2.44 -3.20 -8.06
CA PHE A 42 -1.05 -3.18 -8.53
C PHE A 42 -0.20 -4.26 -7.86
N TYR A 43 -0.39 -4.47 -6.56
CA TYR A 43 0.25 -5.59 -5.85
C TYR A 43 -0.28 -6.95 -6.33
N ALA A 44 -1.59 -7.09 -6.55
CA ALA A 44 -2.20 -8.33 -7.03
C ALA A 44 -1.66 -8.78 -8.40
N LYS A 45 -1.16 -7.86 -9.22
CA LYS A 45 -0.48 -8.18 -10.49
C LYS A 45 0.91 -8.80 -10.29
N SER A 46 1.64 -8.40 -9.24
CA SER A 46 2.96 -8.93 -8.90
C SER A 46 3.40 -8.43 -7.54
N GLU A 47 3.82 -9.33 -6.66
CA GLU A 47 4.36 -9.00 -5.33
C GLU A 47 5.62 -8.13 -5.40
N ILE A 48 6.38 -8.19 -6.51
CA ILE A 48 7.57 -7.36 -6.76
C ILE A 48 7.23 -5.87 -6.70
N ASN A 49 5.98 -5.51 -7.00
CA ASN A 49 5.48 -4.14 -6.97
C ASN A 49 5.43 -3.53 -5.56
N VAL A 50 5.57 -4.34 -4.49
CA VAL A 50 5.60 -3.85 -3.10
C VAL A 50 6.62 -2.73 -2.89
N THR A 51 7.78 -2.81 -3.56
CA THR A 51 8.84 -1.80 -3.44
C THR A 51 8.35 -0.43 -3.86
N ARG A 52 7.67 -0.39 -5.01
CA ARG A 52 7.14 0.81 -5.60
C ARG A 52 5.97 1.37 -4.81
N ILE A 53 5.12 0.51 -4.25
CA ILE A 53 4.00 0.92 -3.38
C ILE A 53 4.54 1.61 -2.12
N VAL A 54 5.60 1.09 -1.51
CA VAL A 54 6.23 1.74 -0.35
C VAL A 54 6.82 3.09 -0.75
N ASP A 55 7.49 3.20 -1.91
CA ASP A 55 8.04 4.48 -2.38
C ASP A 55 6.93 5.54 -2.54
N VAL A 56 5.81 5.18 -3.18
CA VAL A 56 4.65 6.07 -3.35
C VAL A 56 4.04 6.46 -1.99
N ALA A 57 3.95 5.52 -1.04
CA ALA A 57 3.43 5.83 0.29
C ALA A 57 4.30 6.83 1.06
N GLN A 58 5.63 6.78 0.87
CA GLN A 58 6.56 7.75 1.44
C GLN A 58 6.37 9.13 0.80
N ASP A 59 6.26 9.18 -0.53
CA ASP A 59 6.03 10.43 -1.27
C ASP A 59 4.72 11.11 -0.86
N LEU A 60 3.68 10.32 -0.59
CA LEU A 60 2.39 10.78 -0.09
C LEU A 60 2.42 11.21 1.39
N LYS A 61 3.53 10.94 2.11
CA LYS A 61 3.66 11.14 3.57
C LYS A 61 2.50 10.49 4.36
N ALA A 62 1.96 9.39 3.85
CA ALA A 62 0.81 8.69 4.41
C ALA A 62 1.06 7.17 4.56
N PRO A 63 2.15 6.74 5.23
CA PRO A 63 2.49 5.32 5.36
C PRO A 63 1.42 4.53 6.12
N ASP A 64 0.75 5.14 7.09
CA ASP A 64 -0.29 4.46 7.87
C ASP A 64 -1.48 4.01 7.02
N GLN A 65 -1.82 4.77 5.97
CA GLN A 65 -2.92 4.43 5.07
C GLN A 65 -2.62 3.17 4.26
N VAL A 66 -1.39 3.02 3.75
CA VAL A 66 -1.04 1.82 2.98
C VAL A 66 -0.91 0.59 3.87
N LEU A 67 -0.54 0.79 5.14
CA LEU A 67 -0.48 -0.29 6.12
C LEU A 67 -1.86 -0.78 6.56
N GLU A 68 -2.93 -0.03 6.27
CA GLU A 68 -4.33 -0.42 6.51
C GLU A 68 -4.98 -1.16 5.33
N LEU A 69 -4.27 -1.30 4.21
CA LEU A 69 -4.76 -1.99 3.03
C LEU A 69 -5.02 -3.47 3.29
N ARG A 70 -5.92 -4.05 2.46
CA ARG A 70 -6.23 -5.48 2.42
C ARG A 70 -5.91 -6.01 1.03
N PRO A 71 -5.39 -7.25 0.89
CA PRO A 71 -5.28 -8.31 1.90
C PRO A 71 -4.18 -8.09 2.96
N PHE A 72 -4.21 -8.86 4.05
CA PHE A 72 -3.25 -8.70 5.16
C PHE A 72 -1.80 -9.02 4.76
N VAL A 73 -1.61 -9.92 3.80
CA VAL A 73 -0.29 -10.25 3.23
C VAL A 73 0.35 -9.00 2.62
N LEU A 74 -0.40 -8.20 1.85
CA LEU A 74 0.07 -6.90 1.33
C LEU A 74 0.51 -5.97 2.47
N ALA A 75 -0.32 -5.79 3.49
CA ALA A 75 0.02 -4.91 4.61
C ALA A 75 1.28 -5.39 5.36
N LEU A 76 1.47 -6.71 5.47
CA LEU A 76 2.66 -7.30 6.09
C LEU A 76 3.92 -7.05 5.26
N ASP A 77 3.86 -7.27 3.95
CA ASP A 77 4.99 -7.03 3.05
C ASP A 77 5.40 -5.55 3.02
N LEU A 78 4.42 -4.65 2.99
CA LEU A 78 4.63 -3.21 3.11
C LEU A 78 5.31 -2.86 4.45
N ALA A 79 4.83 -3.43 5.56
CA ALA A 79 5.40 -3.21 6.88
C ALA A 79 6.84 -3.74 6.99
N ALA A 80 7.09 -4.95 6.48
CA ALA A 80 8.40 -5.58 6.48
C ALA A 80 9.40 -4.76 5.66
N LEU A 81 9.01 -4.31 4.47
CA LEU A 81 9.87 -3.49 3.62
C LEU A 81 10.13 -2.11 4.22
N ALA A 82 9.10 -1.46 4.76
CA ALA A 82 9.25 -0.18 5.46
C ALA A 82 10.18 -0.31 6.68
N SER A 83 10.12 -1.43 7.41
CA SER A 83 11.00 -1.70 8.54
C SER A 83 12.45 -1.92 8.12
N ARG A 84 12.70 -2.62 7.01
CA ARG A 84 14.07 -2.78 6.46
C ARG A 84 14.71 -1.45 6.09
N ARG A 85 13.89 -0.48 5.66
CA ARG A 85 14.30 0.88 5.33
C ARG A 85 14.32 1.83 6.55
N LYS A 86 14.09 1.31 7.76
CA LYS A 86 14.03 2.07 9.03
C LYS A 86 12.91 3.13 9.09
N HIS A 87 11.88 3.01 8.25
CA HIS A 87 10.73 3.91 8.25
C HIS A 87 9.60 3.46 9.19
N LEU A 88 9.65 2.21 9.67
CA LEU A 88 8.65 1.62 10.55
C LEU A 88 9.32 0.76 11.61
N ASN A 89 8.78 0.74 12.83
CA ASN A 89 9.11 -0.28 13.83
C ASN A 89 8.14 -1.45 13.69
N LEU A 90 8.59 -2.54 13.04
CA LEU A 90 7.74 -3.70 12.74
C LEU A 90 7.16 -4.34 14.01
N ASN A 91 7.94 -4.47 15.08
CA ASN A 91 7.47 -5.07 16.34
C ASN A 91 6.32 -4.26 16.95
N LYS A 92 6.46 -2.93 17.00
CA LYS A 92 5.40 -2.06 17.50
C LYS A 92 4.16 -2.13 16.62
N TRP A 93 4.34 -2.16 15.30
CA TRP A 93 3.24 -2.24 14.34
C TRP A 93 2.48 -3.56 14.46
N LEU A 94 3.18 -4.70 14.50
CA LEU A 94 2.59 -6.02 14.69
C LEU A 94 1.81 -6.10 15.99
N SER A 95 2.40 -5.67 17.12
CA SER A 95 1.70 -5.64 18.40
C SER A 95 0.43 -4.80 18.35
N SER A 96 0.46 -3.62 17.71
CA SER A 96 -0.74 -2.79 17.55
C SER A 96 -1.81 -3.46 16.67
N ARG A 97 -1.40 -4.15 15.60
CA ARG A 97 -2.29 -4.89 14.70
C ARG A 97 -2.92 -6.09 15.39
N PHE A 98 -2.15 -6.87 16.14
CA PHE A 98 -2.66 -7.98 16.94
C PHE A 98 -3.71 -7.50 17.97
N THR A 99 -3.44 -6.39 18.67
CA THR A 99 -4.41 -5.86 19.65
C THR A 99 -5.69 -5.36 18.98
N ARG A 100 -5.62 -4.75 17.78
CA ARG A 100 -6.80 -4.21 17.09
C ARG A 100 -7.64 -5.24 16.34
N GLN A 101 -7.01 -6.22 15.70
CA GLN A 101 -7.67 -7.16 14.79
C GLN A 101 -7.70 -8.61 15.31
N GLY A 102 -6.95 -8.90 16.37
CA GLY A 102 -7.02 -10.17 17.08
C GLY A 102 -6.62 -11.40 16.24
N PRO A 103 -7.20 -12.57 16.54
CA PRO A 103 -6.81 -13.87 15.95
C PRO A 103 -6.89 -13.96 14.42
N GLN A 104 -7.72 -13.11 13.80
CA GLN A 104 -7.94 -13.11 12.34
C GLN A 104 -6.69 -12.69 11.57
N PHE A 105 -5.93 -11.74 12.11
CA PHE A 105 -4.66 -11.32 11.51
C PHE A 105 -3.63 -12.45 11.57
N ILE A 106 -3.54 -13.15 12.71
CA ILE A 106 -2.60 -14.27 12.92
C ILE A 106 -2.86 -15.40 11.92
N ARG A 107 -4.14 -15.78 11.76
CA ARG A 107 -4.52 -16.81 10.80
C ARG A 107 -4.17 -16.40 9.37
N ALA A 108 -4.41 -15.14 9.00
CA ALA A 108 -4.12 -14.66 7.66
C ALA A 108 -2.61 -14.56 7.35
N THR A 109 -1.76 -14.34 8.36
CA THR A 109 -0.30 -14.27 8.17
C THR A 109 0.42 -15.61 8.32
N LEU A 110 -0.20 -16.62 8.96
CA LEU A 110 0.38 -17.97 9.11
C LEU A 110 -0.14 -18.98 8.07
N LEU A 111 -1.30 -18.73 7.45
CA LEU A 111 -1.94 -19.63 6.48
C LEU A 111 -1.99 -19.06 5.05
N GLY A 112 -1.48 -17.86 4.82
CA GLY A 112 -1.35 -17.24 3.50
C GLY A 112 0.01 -17.54 2.91
#